data_AF-A0A1F2TYE0-F1
#
_entry.id   AF-A0A1F2TYE0-F1
#
_cell.length_a   1.000
_cell.length_b   1.000
_cell.length_c   1.000
_cell.angle_alpha   90.00
_cell.angle_beta   90.00
_cell.angle_gamma   90.00
#
_symmetry.space_group_name_H-M   'P 1'
#
loop_
_entity.id
_entity.type
_entity.pdbx_description
1 polymer ?
#
loop_
_entity_poly.entity_id
_entity_poly.type
_entity_poly.pdbx_seq_one_letter_code
_entity_poly.pdbx_strand_id
1 'polypeptide(L)'
;MRRVSGFERPAVQWIFIALAVVLIVLVAGEAVVVRRQRAELNALRADNLNARLERQQLEIRFAREQSAREALSMEVARLRGSAAAPAAAPPTLTLTLTPLTTRAATPPAPSVEPPSAGEVIDLRLVLPRGAAARAKTCTVTVRRWSTGEVVWTRGGLPLTTVDGRPAVVARTTGDVLAVGSYEILLTATAGAGPSIDIAAYEVSVGPGH
;
A
#
# COMPACT_ATOMS: atom_id res chain seq x y z
N MET A 1 -65.13 -14.90 79.21
CA MET A 1 -64.42 -14.45 77.99
C MET A 1 -62.98 -14.12 78.35
N ARG A 2 -62.02 -14.98 77.98
CA ARG A 2 -60.59 -14.74 78.24
C ARG A 2 -60.07 -13.75 77.20
N ARG A 3 -59.52 -12.61 77.63
CA ARG A 3 -58.79 -11.69 76.76
C ARG A 3 -57.50 -12.39 76.32
N VAL A 4 -57.39 -12.68 75.03
CA VAL A 4 -56.15 -13.20 74.44
C VAL A 4 -55.20 -12.00 74.31
N SER A 5 -54.20 -11.94 75.19
CA SER A 5 -53.06 -11.02 75.06
C SER A 5 -52.23 -11.48 73.86
N GLY A 6 -52.53 -10.92 72.69
CA GLY A 6 -51.81 -11.21 71.44
C GLY A 6 -51.32 -9.96 70.70
N PHE A 7 -51.62 -8.75 71.20
CA PHE A 7 -51.38 -7.49 70.49
C PHE A 7 -50.47 -6.49 71.21
N GLU A 8 -49.84 -6.86 72.33
CA GLU A 8 -49.12 -5.90 73.19
C GLU A 8 -47.73 -5.46 72.70
N ARG A 9 -47.24 -5.90 71.53
CA ARG A 9 -45.92 -5.50 71.03
C ARG A 9 -45.88 -5.21 69.52
N PRO A 10 -46.59 -4.17 69.02
CA PRO A 10 -46.52 -3.76 67.62
C PRO A 10 -45.07 -3.48 67.17
N ALA A 11 -44.23 -2.97 68.08
CA ALA A 11 -42.81 -2.73 67.81
C ALA A 11 -42.04 -4.00 67.43
N VAL A 12 -42.34 -5.15 68.05
CA VAL A 12 -41.65 -6.41 67.76
C VAL A 12 -42.02 -6.92 66.37
N GLN A 13 -43.29 -6.79 65.97
CA GLN A 13 -43.73 -7.16 64.62
C GLN A 13 -43.04 -6.34 63.53
N TRP A 14 -42.91 -5.03 63.72
CA TRP A 14 -42.20 -4.16 62.78
C TRP A 14 -40.71 -4.48 62.67
N ILE A 15 -40.06 -4.88 63.78
CA ILE A 15 -38.66 -5.33 63.75
C ILE A 15 -38.50 -6.59 62.90
N PHE A 16 -39.40 -7.58 63.02
CA PHE A 16 -39.36 -8.78 62.18
C PHE A 16 -39.57 -8.46 60.69
N ILE A 17 -40.48 -7.55 60.37
CA ILE A 17 -40.70 -7.10 58.99
C ILE A 17 -39.45 -6.40 58.44
N ALA A 18 -38.88 -5.47 59.20
CA ALA A 18 -37.66 -4.76 58.81
C ALA A 18 -36.49 -5.73 58.60
N LEU A 19 -36.31 -6.69 59.51
CA LEU A 19 -35.29 -7.72 59.40
C LEU A 19 -35.51 -8.61 58.16
N ALA A 20 -36.74 -9.02 57.89
CA ALA A 20 -37.07 -9.82 56.70
C ALA A 20 -36.77 -9.06 55.40
N VAL A 21 -37.11 -7.76 55.34
CA VAL A 21 -36.80 -6.91 54.17
C VAL A 21 -35.29 -6.78 53.98
N VAL A 22 -34.53 -6.53 55.05
CA VAL A 22 -33.05 -6.46 54.99
C VAL A 22 -32.48 -7.77 54.46
N LEU A 23 -32.98 -8.92 54.93
CA LEU A 23 -32.52 -10.24 54.50
C LEU A 23 -32.82 -10.49 53.01
N ILE A 24 -34.00 -10.09 52.53
CA ILE A 24 -34.37 -10.17 51.11
C ILE A 24 -33.44 -9.30 50.25
N VAL A 25 -33.14 -8.08 50.68
CA VAL A 25 -32.24 -7.17 49.95
C VAL A 25 -30.82 -7.75 49.89
N LEU A 26 -30.34 -8.35 50.96
CA LEU A 26 -29.02 -8.99 51.01
C LEU A 26 -28.92 -10.16 50.03
N VAL A 27 -29.92 -11.06 50.04
CA VAL A 27 -29.99 -12.20 49.12
C VAL A 27 -30.11 -11.74 47.66
N ALA A 28 -30.93 -10.72 47.39
CA ALA A 28 -31.06 -10.15 46.05
C ALA A 28 -29.76 -9.49 45.58
N GLY A 29 -29.04 -8.80 46.48
CA GLY A 29 -27.75 -8.19 46.20
C GLY A 29 -26.69 -9.23 45.80
N GLU A 30 -26.57 -10.31 46.56
CA GLU A 30 -25.64 -11.41 46.25
C GLU A 30 -25.95 -12.05 44.89
N ALA A 31 -27.24 -12.27 44.58
CA ALA A 31 -27.65 -12.83 43.28
C ALA A 31 -27.26 -11.93 42.10
N VAL A 32 -27.31 -10.60 42.27
CA VAL A 32 -26.90 -9.64 41.23
C VAL A 32 -25.38 -9.66 41.02
N VAL A 33 -24.60 -9.73 42.10
CA VAL A 33 -23.13 -9.78 42.01
C VAL A 33 -22.67 -11.05 41.30
N VAL A 34 -23.25 -12.21 41.64
CA VAL A 34 -22.93 -13.49 40.96
C VAL A 34 -23.28 -13.43 39.48
N ARG A 35 -24.41 -12.80 39.11
CA ARG A 35 -24.78 -12.63 37.70
C ARG A 35 -23.78 -11.76 36.93
N ARG A 36 -23.29 -10.66 37.54
CA ARG A 36 -22.27 -9.81 36.92
C ARG A 36 -20.96 -10.54 36.68
N GLN A 37 -20.47 -11.27 37.68
CA GLN A 37 -19.25 -12.07 37.54
C GLN A 37 -19.36 -13.15 36.45
N ARG A 38 -20.52 -13.80 36.35
CA ARG A 38 -20.78 -14.77 35.26
C ARG A 38 -20.80 -14.10 33.89
N ALA A 39 -21.36 -12.88 33.78
CA ALA A 39 -21.36 -12.12 32.54
C ALA A 39 -19.94 -11.74 32.11
N GLU A 40 -19.10 -11.30 33.04
CA GLU A 40 -17.68 -10.99 32.79
C GLU A 40 -16.89 -12.22 32.33
N LEU A 41 -17.05 -13.37 33.00
CA LEU A 41 -16.40 -14.62 32.58
C LEU A 41 -16.85 -15.09 31.20
N ASN A 42 -18.13 -14.91 30.87
CA ASN A 42 -18.64 -15.24 29.55
C ASN A 42 -18.11 -14.29 28.47
N ALA A 43 -17.98 -13.00 28.77
CA ALA A 43 -17.36 -12.03 27.88
C ALA A 43 -15.89 -12.38 27.61
N LEU A 44 -15.10 -12.65 28.65
CA LEU A 44 -13.68 -13.05 28.50
C LEU A 44 -13.51 -14.35 27.70
N ARG A 45 -14.44 -15.29 27.83
CA ARG A 45 -14.46 -16.52 27.02
C ARG A 45 -14.81 -16.23 25.56
N ALA A 46 -15.80 -15.38 25.31
CA ALA A 46 -16.18 -14.97 23.97
C ALA A 46 -15.02 -14.25 23.26
N ASP A 47 -14.32 -13.34 23.94
CA ASP A 47 -13.16 -12.64 23.40
C ASP A 47 -12.01 -13.59 23.06
N ASN A 48 -11.73 -14.56 23.94
CA ASN A 48 -10.71 -15.58 23.66
C ASN A 48 -11.07 -16.47 22.46
N LEU A 49 -12.35 -16.82 22.28
CA LEU A 49 -12.81 -17.58 21.13
C LEU A 49 -12.69 -16.75 19.84
N ASN A 50 -13.08 -15.48 19.87
CA ASN A 50 -12.94 -14.57 18.73
C ASN A 50 -11.47 -14.39 18.33
N ALA A 51 -10.58 -14.16 19.30
CA ALA A 51 -9.15 -14.03 19.03
C ALA A 51 -8.54 -15.29 18.39
N ARG A 52 -9.03 -16.49 18.76
CA ARG A 52 -8.61 -17.75 18.12
C ARG A 52 -9.12 -17.86 16.69
N LEU A 53 -10.37 -17.50 16.44
CA LEU A 53 -10.96 -17.51 15.10
C LEU A 53 -10.24 -16.52 14.17
N GLU A 54 -9.91 -15.33 14.66
CA GLU A 54 -9.14 -14.34 13.89
C GLU A 54 -7.76 -14.87 13.51
N ARG A 55 -7.05 -15.51 14.44
CA ARG A 55 -5.75 -16.15 14.14
C ARG A 55 -5.88 -17.24 13.08
N GLN A 56 -6.88 -18.11 13.20
CA GLN A 56 -7.13 -19.15 12.20
C GLN A 56 -7.46 -18.57 10.82
N GLN A 57 -8.26 -17.50 10.76
CA GLN A 57 -8.56 -16.83 9.50
C GLN A 57 -7.32 -16.20 8.86
N LEU A 58 -6.45 -15.59 9.65
CA LEU A 58 -5.18 -15.04 9.17
C LEU A 58 -4.25 -16.14 8.65
N GLU A 59 -4.13 -17.26 9.37
CA GLU A 59 -3.34 -18.42 8.95
C GLU A 59 -3.85 -19.00 7.62
N ILE A 60 -5.17 -19.14 7.46
CA ILE A 60 -5.77 -19.62 6.21
C ILE A 60 -5.50 -18.65 5.06
N ARG A 61 -5.59 -17.33 5.28
CA ARG A 61 -5.27 -16.31 4.26
C ARG A 61 -3.80 -16.38 3.86
N PHE A 62 -2.90 -16.47 4.84
CA PHE A 62 -1.47 -16.57 4.59
C PHE A 62 -1.12 -17.84 3.81
N ALA A 63 -1.68 -18.99 4.19
CA ALA A 63 -1.49 -20.24 3.46
C ALA A 63 -2.00 -20.15 2.02
N ARG A 64 -3.15 -19.51 1.80
CA ARG A 64 -3.67 -19.26 0.43
C ARG A 64 -2.74 -18.37 -0.39
N GLU A 65 -2.28 -17.26 0.18
CA GLU A 65 -1.34 -16.37 -0.51
C GLU A 65 -0.03 -17.08 -0.85
N GLN A 66 0.50 -17.88 0.07
CA GLN A 66 1.70 -18.66 -0.16
C GLN A 66 1.49 -19.68 -1.29
N SER A 67 0.39 -20.43 -1.26
CA SER A 67 0.06 -21.38 -2.33
C SER A 67 -0.12 -20.72 -3.70
N ALA A 68 -0.70 -19.50 -3.74
CA ALA A 68 -0.86 -18.74 -4.97
C ALA A 68 0.49 -18.25 -5.50
N ARG A 69 1.40 -17.80 -4.63
CA ARG A 69 2.76 -17.42 -5.01
C ARG A 69 3.56 -18.59 -5.53
N GLU A 70 3.43 -19.76 -4.91
CA GLU A 70 4.06 -21.00 -5.37
C GLU A 70 3.51 -21.45 -6.73
N ALA A 71 2.20 -21.37 -6.95
CA ALA A 71 1.60 -21.67 -8.24
C ALA A 71 2.09 -20.72 -9.35
N LEU A 72 2.11 -19.41 -9.08
CA LEU A 72 2.63 -18.42 -10.03
C LEU A 72 4.12 -18.59 -10.30
N SER A 73 4.92 -18.94 -9.29
CA SER A 73 6.35 -19.18 -9.47
C SER A 73 6.61 -20.42 -10.32
N MET A 74 5.81 -21.48 -10.15
CA MET A 74 5.86 -22.67 -11.00
C MET A 74 5.43 -22.36 -12.44
N GLU A 75 4.43 -21.51 -12.65
CA GLU A 75 3.99 -21.09 -13.98
C GLU A 75 5.06 -20.25 -14.70
N VAL A 76 5.69 -19.31 -14.00
CA VAL A 76 6.84 -18.55 -14.53
C VAL A 76 8.02 -19.47 -14.85
N ALA A 77 8.31 -20.44 -13.97
CA ALA A 77 9.37 -21.41 -14.20
C ALA A 77 9.04 -22.32 -15.41
N ARG A 78 7.77 -22.73 -15.57
CA ARG A 78 7.31 -23.48 -16.73
C ARG A 78 7.45 -22.67 -18.01
N LEU A 79 7.00 -21.41 -18.03
CA LEU A 79 7.14 -20.53 -19.19
C LEU A 79 8.61 -20.32 -19.59
N ARG A 80 9.51 -20.17 -18.60
CA ARG A 80 10.96 -20.11 -18.84
C ARG A 80 11.54 -21.44 -19.31
N GLY A 81 11.08 -22.56 -18.77
CA GLY A 81 11.54 -23.91 -19.15
C GLY A 81 11.06 -24.35 -20.54
N SER A 82 9.85 -23.94 -20.95
CA SER A 82 9.35 -24.12 -22.31
C SER A 82 10.01 -23.18 -23.33
N ALA A 83 10.68 -22.12 -22.89
CA ALA A 83 11.50 -21.24 -23.71
C ALA A 83 12.95 -21.76 -23.90
N ALA A 84 13.15 -23.09 -23.87
CA ALA A 84 14.41 -23.75 -24.23
C ALA A 84 14.65 -23.87 -25.75
N ALA A 85 13.78 -23.29 -26.58
CA ALA A 85 14.18 -22.73 -27.87
C ALA A 85 14.46 -21.23 -27.64
N PRO A 86 15.50 -20.61 -28.24
CA PRO A 86 15.83 -19.21 -27.98
C PRO A 86 14.68 -18.31 -28.46
N ALA A 87 13.67 -18.14 -27.60
CA ALA A 87 12.61 -17.18 -27.78
C ALA A 87 13.29 -15.82 -27.63
N ALA A 88 13.39 -15.10 -28.74
CA ALA A 88 13.79 -13.71 -28.77
C ALA A 88 13.10 -13.01 -27.60
N ALA A 89 13.88 -12.39 -26.71
CA ALA A 89 13.33 -11.54 -25.67
C ALA A 89 12.30 -10.61 -26.31
N PRO A 90 11.12 -10.38 -25.70
CA PRO A 90 10.15 -9.45 -26.27
C PRO A 90 10.87 -8.13 -26.55
N PRO A 91 10.70 -7.53 -27.74
CA PRO A 91 11.41 -6.33 -28.11
C PRO A 91 11.13 -5.28 -27.03
N THR A 92 12.15 -4.92 -26.27
CA THR A 92 12.04 -3.88 -25.25
C THR A 92 12.56 -2.62 -25.91
N LEU A 93 11.66 -1.70 -26.25
CA LEU A 93 12.04 -0.43 -26.83
C LEU A 93 12.81 0.37 -25.78
N THR A 94 14.06 0.70 -26.11
CA THR A 94 14.96 1.40 -25.20
C THR A 94 15.14 2.83 -25.68
N LEU A 95 14.78 3.80 -24.83
CA LEU A 95 14.95 5.22 -25.12
C LEU A 95 16.06 5.80 -24.26
N THR A 96 17.19 6.10 -24.89
CA THR A 96 18.31 6.78 -24.23
C THR A 96 18.19 8.28 -24.43
N LEU A 97 17.93 9.01 -23.33
CA LEU A 97 17.71 10.45 -23.35
C LEU A 97 18.90 11.17 -22.70
N THR A 98 19.37 12.20 -23.38
CA THR A 98 20.42 13.10 -22.90
C THR A 98 19.82 14.37 -22.30
N PRO A 99 20.40 14.89 -21.21
CA PRO A 99 19.82 16.00 -20.49
C PRO A 99 19.90 17.27 -21.33
N LEU A 100 18.83 18.05 -21.32
CA LEU A 100 18.77 19.34 -22.01
C LEU A 100 19.44 20.42 -21.15
N THR A 101 20.17 21.31 -21.80
CA THR A 101 20.74 22.50 -21.17
C THR A 101 19.74 23.66 -21.12
N THR A 102 18.81 23.70 -22.09
CA THR A 102 17.77 24.71 -22.21
C THR A 102 16.51 24.08 -22.80
N ARG A 103 15.35 24.38 -22.21
CA ARG A 103 14.04 23.95 -22.73
C ARG A 103 13.79 24.63 -24.08
N ALA A 104 13.38 23.86 -25.09
CA ALA A 104 13.07 24.43 -26.39
C ALA A 104 11.79 25.28 -26.32
N ALA A 105 11.71 26.36 -27.11
CA ALA A 105 10.49 27.18 -27.21
C ALA A 105 9.41 26.51 -28.08
N THR A 106 9.79 25.51 -28.86
CA THR A 106 8.92 24.74 -29.75
C THR A 106 9.02 23.26 -29.39
N PRO A 107 7.95 22.47 -29.58
CA PRO A 107 7.98 21.04 -29.27
C PRO A 107 9.03 20.33 -30.12
N PRO A 108 9.71 19.30 -29.59
CA PRO A 108 10.72 18.57 -30.35
C PRO A 108 10.12 17.92 -31.59
N ALA A 109 10.89 17.82 -32.66
CA ALA A 109 10.53 16.98 -33.80
C ALA A 109 10.32 15.52 -33.34
N PRO A 110 9.39 14.76 -33.95
CA PRO A 110 9.14 13.37 -33.59
C PRO A 110 10.43 12.56 -33.72
N SER A 111 10.89 11.99 -32.62
CA SER A 111 12.15 11.25 -32.53
C SER A 111 11.94 9.75 -32.40
N VAL A 112 10.72 9.31 -32.09
CA VAL A 112 10.38 7.92 -31.85
C VAL A 112 9.05 7.58 -32.52
N GLU A 113 8.98 6.38 -33.09
CA GLU A 113 7.72 5.76 -33.53
C GLU A 113 6.82 5.45 -32.33
N PRO A 114 5.49 5.43 -32.52
CA PRO A 114 4.56 5.18 -31.43
C PRO A 114 4.68 3.73 -30.96
N PRO A 115 4.98 3.50 -29.66
CA PRO A 115 5.06 2.16 -29.11
C PRO A 115 3.68 1.50 -29.10
N SER A 116 3.65 0.17 -29.19
CA SER A 116 2.39 -0.57 -29.09
C SER A 116 1.80 -0.45 -27.68
N ALA A 117 0.47 -0.43 -27.58
CA ALA A 117 -0.20 -0.43 -26.29
C ALA A 117 0.19 -1.68 -25.48
N GLY A 118 0.82 -1.48 -24.31
CA GLY A 118 1.35 -2.56 -23.46
C GLY A 118 2.80 -2.98 -23.75
N GLU A 119 3.44 -2.41 -24.77
CA GLU A 119 4.88 -2.58 -24.99
C GLU A 119 5.68 -1.96 -23.84
N VAL A 120 6.68 -2.69 -23.35
CA VAL A 120 7.52 -2.25 -22.24
C VAL A 120 8.64 -1.38 -22.78
N ILE A 121 8.75 -0.17 -22.23
CA ILE A 121 9.74 0.83 -22.61
C ILE A 121 10.71 1.05 -21.46
N ASP A 122 12.00 0.88 -21.74
CA ASP A 122 13.07 1.21 -20.80
C ASP A 122 13.58 2.64 -21.11
N LEU A 123 13.23 3.60 -20.25
CA LEU A 123 13.72 4.97 -20.28
C LEU A 123 15.08 5.03 -19.61
N ARG A 124 16.14 5.28 -20.39
CA ARG A 124 17.51 5.46 -19.90
C ARG A 124 17.86 6.94 -19.88
N LEU A 125 17.82 7.56 -18.71
CA LEU A 125 18.07 8.99 -18.52
C LEU A 125 19.53 9.20 -18.13
N VAL A 126 20.35 9.73 -19.03
CA VAL A 126 21.77 10.00 -18.75
C VAL A 126 21.90 11.24 -17.87
N LEU A 127 22.65 11.15 -16.78
CA LEU A 127 22.83 12.27 -15.86
C LEU A 127 23.87 13.29 -16.37
N PRO A 128 23.67 14.59 -16.09
CA PRO A 128 24.72 15.59 -16.27
C PRO A 128 25.98 15.28 -15.45
N ARG A 129 27.14 15.76 -15.91
CA ARG A 129 28.40 15.61 -15.16
C ARG A 129 28.26 16.23 -13.76
N GLY A 130 28.62 15.46 -12.73
CA GLY A 130 28.57 15.90 -11.33
C GLY A 130 27.20 15.75 -10.63
N ALA A 131 26.13 15.42 -11.36
CA ALA A 131 24.81 15.21 -10.75
C ALA A 131 24.73 13.93 -9.91
N ALA A 132 25.47 12.89 -10.29
CA ALA A 132 25.51 11.59 -9.61
C ALA A 132 25.89 11.70 -8.12
N ALA A 133 26.79 12.62 -7.78
CA ALA A 133 27.24 12.83 -6.39
C ALA A 133 26.14 13.40 -5.48
N ARG A 134 25.06 13.96 -6.06
CA ARG A 134 23.99 14.66 -5.34
C ARG A 134 22.73 13.79 -5.15
N ALA A 135 22.69 12.59 -5.73
CA ALA A 135 21.49 11.77 -5.81
C ALA A 135 21.62 10.46 -5.03
N LYS A 136 20.78 10.24 -4.02
CA LYS A 136 20.65 8.94 -3.33
C LYS A 136 19.53 8.09 -3.95
N THR A 137 18.38 8.72 -4.14
CA THR A 137 17.20 8.13 -4.78
C THR A 137 16.63 9.15 -5.76
N CYS A 138 16.26 8.68 -6.95
CA CYS A 138 15.74 9.52 -8.00
C CYS A 138 14.24 9.27 -8.22
N THR A 139 13.56 10.31 -8.67
CA THR A 139 12.18 10.25 -9.13
C THR A 139 12.13 10.76 -10.57
N VAL A 140 11.49 9.99 -11.44
CA VAL A 140 11.23 10.36 -12.83
C VAL A 140 9.77 10.74 -12.96
N THR A 141 9.52 11.91 -13.52
CA THR A 141 8.16 12.41 -13.79
C THR A 141 8.04 12.70 -15.27
N VAL A 142 7.07 12.09 -15.94
CA VAL A 142 6.73 12.34 -17.34
C VAL A 142 5.52 13.26 -17.36
N ARG A 143 5.64 14.39 -18.04
CA ARG A 143 4.56 15.36 -18.24
C ARG A 143 4.37 15.69 -19.71
N ARG A 144 3.16 16.05 -20.10
CA ARG A 144 2.88 16.58 -21.44
C ARG A 144 3.57 17.93 -21.61
N TRP A 145 4.28 18.12 -22.72
CA TRP A 145 5.06 19.33 -22.97
C TRP A 145 4.18 20.59 -23.09
N SER A 146 3.00 20.46 -23.70
CA SER A 146 2.08 21.57 -23.96
C SER A 146 1.28 22.01 -22.73
N THR A 147 0.78 21.05 -21.94
CA THR A 147 -0.10 21.33 -20.80
C THR A 147 0.63 21.31 -19.45
N GLY A 148 1.80 20.68 -19.38
CA GLY A 148 2.49 20.40 -18.12
C GLY A 148 1.83 19.31 -17.27
N GLU A 149 0.77 18.67 -17.76
CA GLU A 149 0.04 17.61 -17.07
C GLU A 149 0.94 16.39 -16.84
N VAL A 150 1.02 15.94 -15.58
CA VAL A 150 1.78 14.74 -15.22
C VAL A 150 1.00 13.50 -15.65
N VAL A 151 1.57 12.70 -16.54
CA VAL A 151 0.97 11.46 -17.03
C VAL A 151 1.52 10.23 -16.33
N TRP A 152 2.72 10.33 -15.76
CA TRP A 152 3.35 9.21 -15.07
C TRP A 152 4.47 9.67 -14.14
N THR A 153 4.61 9.01 -12.99
CA THR A 153 5.68 9.28 -12.03
C THR A 153 6.19 7.99 -11.41
N ARG A 154 7.51 7.88 -11.26
CA ARG A 154 8.15 6.74 -10.59
C ARG A 154 9.30 7.20 -9.70
N GLY A 155 9.16 6.98 -8.40
CA GLY A 155 10.17 7.26 -7.39
C GLY A 155 11.02 6.05 -6.99
N GLY A 156 12.00 6.28 -6.11
CA GLY A 156 12.83 5.22 -5.53
C GLY A 156 13.78 4.56 -6.52
N LEU A 157 14.10 5.25 -7.62
CA LEU A 157 14.95 4.69 -8.65
C LEU A 157 16.43 4.80 -8.24
N PRO A 158 17.20 3.70 -8.31
CA PRO A 158 18.62 3.72 -8.03
C PRO A 158 19.40 4.37 -9.18
N LEU A 159 20.56 4.92 -8.84
CA LEU A 159 21.54 5.30 -9.84
C LEU A 159 22.12 4.04 -10.48
N THR A 160 22.31 4.07 -11.79
CA THR A 160 22.97 3.02 -12.55
C THR A 160 23.99 3.63 -13.53
N THR A 161 24.65 2.78 -14.31
CA THR A 161 25.59 3.20 -15.34
C THR A 161 25.12 2.65 -16.69
N VAL A 162 24.99 3.52 -17.68
CA VAL A 162 24.67 3.18 -19.07
C VAL A 162 25.78 3.74 -19.95
N ASP A 163 26.43 2.88 -20.73
CA ASP A 163 27.54 3.26 -21.62
C ASP A 163 28.67 4.02 -20.89
N GLY A 164 28.98 3.58 -19.66
CA GLY A 164 30.00 4.20 -18.82
C GLY A 164 29.62 5.56 -18.22
N ARG A 165 28.38 6.02 -18.42
CA ARG A 165 27.87 7.28 -17.86
C ARG A 165 26.83 7.02 -16.77
N PRO A 166 26.81 7.82 -15.69
CA PRO A 166 25.77 7.70 -14.67
C PRO A 166 24.40 7.97 -15.32
N ALA A 167 23.44 7.11 -15.02
CA ALA A 167 22.11 7.15 -15.59
C ALA A 167 21.06 6.68 -14.58
N VAL A 168 19.79 6.96 -14.86
CA VAL A 168 18.64 6.38 -14.16
C VAL A 168 17.81 5.64 -15.19
N VAL A 169 17.49 4.38 -14.89
CA VAL A 169 16.66 3.55 -15.76
C VAL A 169 15.28 3.41 -15.12
N ALA A 170 14.26 3.83 -15.86
CA ALA A 170 12.87 3.76 -15.45
C ALA A 170 12.08 2.99 -16.49
N ARG A 171 11.30 1.99 -16.04
CA ARG A 171 10.47 1.18 -16.94
C ARG A 171 9.04 1.69 -16.93
N THR A 172 8.51 1.93 -18.11
CA THR A 172 7.13 2.35 -18.37
C THR A 172 6.51 1.48 -19.48
N THR A 173 5.26 1.74 -19.80
CA THR A 173 4.51 1.09 -20.89
C THR A 173 4.13 2.11 -21.97
N GLY A 174 3.87 1.63 -23.18
CA GLY A 174 3.57 2.49 -24.35
C GLY A 174 2.32 3.35 -24.21
N ASP A 175 1.38 3.00 -23.34
CA ASP A 175 0.21 3.82 -22.99
C ASP A 175 0.58 5.17 -22.34
N VAL A 176 1.71 5.25 -21.66
CA VAL A 176 2.23 6.50 -21.07
C VAL A 176 2.76 7.45 -22.15
N LEU A 177 3.31 6.89 -23.23
CA LEU A 177 3.95 7.61 -24.34
C LEU A 177 3.12 7.48 -25.62
N ALA A 178 1.85 7.88 -25.54
CA ALA A 178 1.01 8.07 -26.71
C ALA A 178 1.61 9.11 -27.69
N VAL A 179 1.04 9.23 -28.88
CA VAL A 179 1.48 10.24 -29.87
C VAL A 179 1.41 11.65 -29.24
N GLY A 180 2.54 12.37 -29.25
CA GLY A 180 2.66 13.69 -28.62
C GLY A 180 4.07 14.02 -28.15
N SER A 181 4.21 15.21 -27.56
CA SER A 181 5.47 15.71 -26.99
C SER A 181 5.41 15.70 -25.46
N TYR A 182 6.49 15.21 -24.87
CA TYR A 182 6.62 15.03 -23.43
C TYR A 182 7.91 15.65 -22.91
N GLU A 183 7.83 16.11 -21.69
CA GLU A 183 8.98 16.52 -20.89
C GLU A 183 9.13 15.54 -19.75
N ILE A 184 10.35 15.08 -19.53
CA ILE A 184 10.70 14.13 -18.49
C ILE A 184 11.60 14.85 -17.51
N LEU A 185 11.15 14.96 -16.27
CA LEU A 185 11.90 15.57 -15.18
C LEU A 185 12.52 14.49 -14.32
N LEU A 186 13.80 14.64 -14.04
CA LEU A 186 14.53 13.83 -13.08
C LEU A 186 14.80 14.69 -11.84
N THR A 187 14.22 14.28 -10.71
CA THR A 187 14.48 14.90 -9.42
C THR A 187 15.19 13.90 -8.49
N ALA A 188 16.02 14.40 -7.58
CA ALA A 188 16.64 13.59 -6.54
C ALA A 188 16.22 14.07 -5.16
N THR A 189 16.22 13.13 -4.22
CA THR A 189 16.10 13.42 -2.79
C THR A 189 17.43 13.16 -2.11
N ALA A 190 18.01 14.22 -1.51
CA ALA A 190 19.21 14.12 -0.69
C ALA A 190 18.86 13.71 0.75
N GLY A 191 18.44 12.45 0.94
CA GLY A 191 18.00 11.96 2.26
C GLY A 191 16.69 12.61 2.72
N ALA A 192 16.66 13.16 3.94
CA ALA A 192 15.49 13.84 4.52
C ALA A 192 15.29 15.29 4.00
N GLY A 193 16.10 15.73 3.04
CA GLY A 193 16.03 17.08 2.46
C GLY A 193 14.98 17.24 1.37
N PRO A 194 14.78 18.48 0.88
CA PRO A 194 13.86 18.77 -0.23
C PRO A 194 14.28 18.06 -1.52
N SER A 195 13.30 17.82 -2.40
CA SER A 195 13.57 17.31 -3.74
C SER A 195 14.26 18.38 -4.58
N ILE A 196 15.32 18.00 -5.29
CA ILE A 196 16.13 18.89 -6.12
C ILE A 196 16.01 18.42 -7.56
N ASP A 197 15.72 19.36 -8.47
CA ASP A 197 15.70 19.09 -9.91
C ASP A 197 17.13 18.84 -10.41
N ILE A 198 17.35 17.66 -11.02
CA ILE A 198 18.66 17.26 -11.56
C ILE A 198 18.77 17.64 -13.04
N ALA A 199 17.77 17.24 -13.82
CA ALA A 199 17.79 17.35 -15.26
C ALA A 199 16.38 17.29 -15.84
N ALA A 200 16.20 17.93 -16.99
CA ALA A 200 15.03 17.79 -17.85
C ALA A 200 15.44 17.15 -19.17
N TYR A 201 14.53 16.37 -19.74
CA TYR A 201 14.66 15.70 -21.01
C TYR A 201 13.38 15.95 -21.81
N GLU A 202 13.46 15.96 -23.13
CA GLU A 202 12.29 16.05 -24.00
C GLU A 202 12.26 14.85 -24.94
N VAL A 203 11.05 14.37 -25.23
CA VAL A 203 10.82 13.29 -26.20
C VAL A 203 9.53 13.59 -26.95
N SER A 204 9.53 13.35 -28.26
CA SER A 204 8.34 13.46 -29.09
C SER A 204 8.08 12.15 -29.81
N VAL A 205 6.86 11.65 -29.67
CA VAL A 205 6.36 10.44 -30.32
C VAL A 205 5.51 10.84 -31.50
N GLY A 206 5.92 10.45 -32.71
CA GLY A 206 5.22 10.77 -33.95
C GLY A 206 4.07 9.80 -34.27
N PRO A 207 3.17 10.14 -35.19
CA PRO A 207 2.31 9.15 -35.82
C PRO A 207 3.18 8.21 -36.67
N GLY A 208 3.03 6.90 -36.49
CA GLY A 208 3.74 5.91 -37.30
C GLY A 208 3.41 6.10 -38.78
N HIS A 209 4.41 5.99 -39.65
CA HIS A 209 4.26 6.14 -41.10
C HIS A 209 3.72 4.86 -41.75
#